data_AF-A0A180EWM6-F1
#
_entry.id   AF-A0A180EWM6-F1
#
_cell.length_a   1.000
_cell.length_b   1.000
_cell.length_c   1.000
_cell.angle_alpha   90.00
_cell.angle_beta   90.00
_cell.angle_gamma   90.00
#
_symmetry.space_group_name_H-M   'P 1'
#
loop_
_entity.id
_entity.type
_entity.pdbx_description
1 polymer ?
#
loop_
_entity_poly.entity_id
_entity_poly.type
_entity_poly.pdbx_seq_one_letter_code
_entity_poly.pdbx_strand_id
1 'polypeptide(L)'
;MKNNLPCTPQKRILRLSKTCDGSVHDKKTADKQPLSLPSGIILRQDTGFMGHKPENVTVRMPAKKPEGKQLSDAQKEENKKISGFRILVKHAIGGVKKCRIVKERFRCRKFGLTI
;
A
#
# COMPACT_ATOMS: atom_id res chain seq x y z
N MET A 1 -2.88 15.63 4.48
CA MET A 1 -1.59 15.08 3.99
C MET A 1 -1.68 13.56 3.93
N LYS A 2 -1.25 12.97 2.83
CA LYS A 2 -1.38 11.54 2.53
C LYS A 2 -0.16 11.04 1.77
N ASN A 3 0.25 9.79 2.03
CA ASN A 3 1.36 9.14 1.37
C ASN A 3 0.96 7.69 1.05
N ASN A 4 1.34 7.22 -0.12
CA ASN A 4 1.24 5.83 -0.53
C ASN A 4 2.51 5.09 -0.12
N LEU A 5 2.35 3.85 0.35
CA LEU A 5 3.48 3.02 0.74
C LEU A 5 3.28 1.56 0.31
N PRO A 6 4.21 0.98 -0.45
CA PRO A 6 4.34 -0.46 -0.57
C PRO A 6 4.98 -1.05 0.68
N CYS A 7 4.45 -2.19 1.13
CA CYS A 7 4.92 -2.89 2.32
C CYS A 7 5.06 -4.38 2.04
N THR A 8 6.07 -5.00 2.65
CA THR A 8 6.28 -6.45 2.62
C THR A 8 5.39 -7.16 3.64
N PRO A 9 5.18 -8.49 3.51
CA PRO A 9 4.50 -9.28 4.54
C PRO A 9 5.14 -9.17 5.94
N GLN A 10 6.45 -8.91 6.01
CA GLN A 10 7.22 -8.70 7.24
C GLN A 10 7.05 -7.29 7.84
N LYS A 11 6.04 -6.53 7.41
CA LYS A 11 5.74 -5.15 7.85
C LYS A 11 6.86 -4.14 7.52
N ARG A 12 7.80 -4.49 6.62
CA ARG A 12 8.85 -3.55 6.16
C ARG A 12 8.29 -2.66 5.06
N ILE A 13 8.47 -1.35 5.24
CA ILE A 13 8.08 -0.33 4.27
C ILE A 13 9.18 -0.22 3.23
N LEU A 14 8.83 -0.43 1.96
CA LEU A 14 9.80 -0.43 0.87
C LEU A 14 10.05 0.98 0.35
N ARG A 15 9.02 1.82 0.33
CA ARG A 15 9.08 3.19 -0.16
C ARG A 15 7.97 4.03 0.46
N LEU A 16 8.19 5.33 0.55
CA LEU A 16 7.16 6.33 0.82
C LEU A 16 7.02 7.23 -0.42
N SER A 17 5.78 7.46 -0.84
CA SER A 17 5.47 8.45 -1.88
C SER A 17 5.72 9.87 -1.35
N LYS A 18 5.74 10.86 -2.25
CA LYS A 18 5.68 12.27 -1.85
C LYS A 18 4.37 12.51 -1.10
N THR A 19 4.41 13.45 -0.17
CA THR A 19 3.23 13.88 0.59
C THR A 19 2.30 14.64 -0.34
N CYS A 20 1.09 14.12 -0.51
CA CYS A 20 0.02 14.74 -1.28
C CYS A 20 -1.08 15.28 -0.36
N ASP A 21 -1.94 16.11 -0.90
CA ASP A 21 -3.15 16.55 -0.19
C ASP A 21 -4.05 15.34 0.14
N GLY A 22 -4.81 15.42 1.24
CA GLY A 22 -5.72 14.35 1.65
C GLY A 22 -6.87 14.12 0.66
N SER A 23 -7.23 15.15 -0.11
CA SER A 23 -8.24 15.12 -1.18
C SER A 23 -7.79 14.35 -2.43
N VAL A 24 -6.49 14.13 -2.62
CA VAL A 24 -5.98 13.43 -3.80
C VAL A 24 -6.24 11.92 -3.66
N HIS A 25 -6.89 11.37 -4.68
CA HIS A 25 -7.16 9.94 -4.75
C HIS A 25 -5.87 9.11 -4.79
N ASP A 26 -5.83 8.01 -4.05
CA ASP A 26 -4.65 7.13 -3.91
C ASP A 26 -4.05 6.72 -5.26
N LYS A 27 -4.93 6.29 -6.18
CA LYS A 27 -4.57 5.95 -7.55
C LYS A 27 -3.76 7.05 -8.24
N LYS A 28 -4.25 8.29 -8.20
CA LYS A 28 -3.60 9.42 -8.89
C LYS A 28 -2.19 9.68 -8.34
N THR A 29 -2.00 9.48 -7.04
CA THR A 29 -0.67 9.57 -6.42
C THR A 29 0.24 8.42 -6.86
N ALA A 30 -0.28 7.20 -7.00
CA ALA A 30 0.47 6.05 -7.49
C ALA A 30 0.86 6.22 -8.97
N ASP A 31 -0.06 6.67 -9.82
CA ASP A 31 0.18 6.91 -11.25
C ASP A 31 1.26 7.99 -11.45
N LYS A 32 1.25 9.06 -10.65
CA LYS A 32 2.27 10.13 -10.70
C LYS A 32 3.64 9.70 -10.21
N GLN A 33 3.73 8.60 -9.47
CA GLN A 33 4.95 8.15 -8.81
C GLN A 33 5.15 6.65 -9.02
N PRO A 34 5.44 6.23 -10.26
CA PRO A 34 5.55 4.81 -10.58
C PRO A 34 6.64 4.11 -9.74
N LEU A 35 6.35 2.85 -9.44
CA LEU A 35 7.26 1.96 -8.73
C LEU A 35 7.98 1.10 -9.76
N SER A 36 9.31 1.25 -9.86
CA SER A 36 10.13 0.28 -10.57
C SER A 36 10.29 -0.95 -9.69
N LEU A 37 9.55 -2.00 -10.01
CA LEU A 37 9.54 -3.27 -9.27
C LEU A 37 10.16 -4.37 -10.14
N PRO A 38 10.88 -5.34 -9.55
CA PRO A 38 11.43 -6.45 -10.30
C PRO A 38 10.32 -7.32 -10.90
N SER A 39 10.59 -7.93 -12.05
CA SER A 39 9.66 -8.82 -12.73
C SER A 39 9.31 -10.04 -11.87
N GLY A 40 8.06 -10.50 -11.95
CA GLY A 40 7.61 -11.75 -11.32
C GLY A 40 7.12 -11.60 -9.88
N ILE A 41 7.03 -10.37 -9.35
CA ILE A 41 6.43 -10.15 -8.03
C ILE A 41 4.90 -10.01 -8.09
N ILE A 42 4.25 -10.40 -7.00
CA ILE A 42 2.81 -10.23 -6.81
C ILE A 42 2.57 -8.97 -5.97
N LEU A 43 1.93 -7.97 -6.56
CA LEU A 43 1.52 -6.76 -5.86
C LEU A 43 0.06 -6.87 -5.43
N ARG A 44 -0.18 -6.98 -4.12
CA ARG A 44 -1.54 -6.91 -3.56
C ARG A 44 -1.99 -5.46 -3.42
N GLN A 45 -3.09 -5.10 -4.06
CA GLN A 45 -3.64 -3.75 -4.05
C GLN A 45 -5.03 -3.70 -3.39
N ASP A 46 -5.33 -2.60 -2.70
CA ASP A 46 -6.68 -2.30 -2.20
C ASP A 46 -7.57 -1.83 -3.37
N THR A 47 -8.90 -1.91 -3.22
CA THR A 47 -9.87 -1.50 -4.25
C THR A 47 -9.77 -0.02 -4.62
N GLY A 48 -9.20 0.82 -3.76
CA GLY A 48 -8.87 2.22 -4.03
C GLY A 48 -7.79 2.43 -5.11
N PHE A 49 -7.11 1.38 -5.56
CA PHE A 49 -6.15 1.42 -6.68
C PHE A 49 -6.71 0.80 -7.96
N MET A 50 -8.03 0.62 -8.06
CA MET A 50 -8.66 0.00 -9.23
C MET A 50 -8.27 0.74 -10.53
N GLY A 51 -7.74 -0.03 -11.49
CA GLY A 51 -7.23 0.50 -12.76
C GLY A 51 -5.80 1.05 -12.71
N HIS A 52 -5.08 0.92 -11.60
CA HIS A 52 -3.63 1.14 -11.55
C HIS A 52 -2.91 -0.15 -11.92
N LYS A 53 -2.09 -0.11 -12.97
CA LYS A 53 -1.32 -1.25 -13.46
C LYS A 53 0.15 -0.86 -13.51
N PRO A 54 0.95 -1.20 -12.50
CA PRO A 54 2.39 -1.02 -12.56
C PRO A 54 2.98 -2.03 -13.56
N GLU A 55 4.06 -1.62 -14.22
CA GLU A 55 4.81 -2.50 -15.12
C GLU A 55 5.51 -3.62 -14.33
N ASN A 56 5.72 -4.76 -14.98
CA ASN A 56 6.48 -5.91 -14.46
C ASN A 56 5.90 -6.61 -13.22
N VAL A 57 4.65 -6.33 -12.83
CA VAL A 57 4.05 -6.95 -11.63
C VAL A 57 2.67 -7.55 -11.87
N THR A 58 2.41 -8.67 -11.20
CA THR A 58 1.09 -9.30 -11.18
C THR A 58 0.25 -8.66 -10.08
N VAL A 59 -0.74 -7.87 -10.47
CA VAL A 59 -1.65 -7.21 -9.51
C VAL A 59 -2.71 -8.20 -9.02
N ARG A 60 -2.82 -8.36 -7.70
CA ARG A 60 -3.92 -9.07 -7.03
C ARG A 60 -4.77 -8.10 -6.23
N MET A 61 -6.06 -8.08 -6.51
CA MET A 61 -7.05 -7.25 -5.82
C MET A 61 -8.18 -8.13 -5.27
N PRO A 62 -8.82 -7.71 -4.17
CA PRO A 62 -9.99 -8.42 -3.68
C PRO A 62 -11.13 -8.33 -4.71
N ALA A 63 -11.81 -9.45 -4.93
CA ALA A 63 -12.96 -9.53 -5.82
C ALA A 63 -14.12 -8.73 -5.23
N LYS A 64 -14.65 -7.78 -6.00
CA LYS A 64 -15.91 -7.10 -5.67
C LYS A 64 -17.07 -8.05 -5.87
N LYS A 65 -18.11 -7.90 -5.05
CA LYS A 65 -19.37 -8.61 -5.23
C LYS A 65 -20.03 -8.11 -6.53
N PRO A 66 -20.32 -8.99 -7.51
CA PRO A 66 -21.06 -8.61 -8.70
C PRO A 66 -22.50 -8.20 -8.35
N GLU A 67 -23.06 -7.25 -9.09
CA GLU A 67 -24.45 -6.81 -8.87
C GLU A 67 -25.42 -8.00 -9.03
N GLY A 68 -26.32 -8.17 -8.06
CA GLY A 68 -27.31 -9.25 -8.05
C GLY A 68 -26.76 -10.66 -7.82
N LYS A 69 -25.45 -10.87 -7.62
CA LYS A 69 -24.84 -12.21 -7.47
C LYS A 69 -23.99 -12.33 -6.21
N GLN A 70 -23.84 -13.56 -5.71
CA GLN A 70 -22.95 -13.85 -4.58
C GLN A 70 -21.51 -14.09 -5.06
N LEU A 71 -20.55 -13.87 -4.16
CA LEU A 71 -19.17 -14.30 -4.39
C LEU A 71 -19.12 -15.83 -4.35
N SER A 72 -18.41 -16.43 -5.29
CA SER A 72 -18.07 -17.85 -5.22
C SER A 72 -17.21 -18.13 -3.98
N ASP A 73 -17.21 -19.37 -3.50
CA ASP A 73 -16.43 -19.71 -2.31
C ASP A 73 -14.92 -19.57 -2.55
N ALA A 74 -14.45 -19.83 -3.76
CA ALA A 74 -13.07 -19.55 -4.17
C ALA A 74 -12.72 -18.04 -4.05
N GLN A 75 -13.62 -17.16 -4.50
CA GLN A 75 -13.43 -15.71 -4.36
C GLN A 75 -13.47 -15.25 -2.89
N LYS A 76 -14.34 -15.85 -2.07
CA LYS A 76 -14.39 -15.58 -0.63
C LYS A 76 -13.07 -15.99 0.05
N GLU A 77 -12.52 -17.14 -0.31
CA GLU A 77 -11.27 -17.62 0.25
C GLU A 77 -10.08 -16.73 -0.14
N GLU A 78 -9.97 -16.32 -1.41
CA GLU A 78 -8.94 -15.38 -1.84
C GLU A 78 -9.11 -14.01 -1.14
N ASN A 79 -10.35 -13.52 -1.03
CA ASN A 79 -10.63 -12.29 -0.27
C ASN A 79 -10.25 -12.42 1.21
N LYS A 80 -10.44 -13.59 1.84
CA LYS A 80 -9.99 -13.86 3.21
C LYS A 80 -8.47 -13.78 3.33
N LYS A 81 -7.74 -14.38 2.38
CA LYS A 81 -6.27 -14.28 2.31
C LYS A 81 -5.85 -12.82 2.18
N ILE A 82 -6.41 -12.08 1.21
CA ILE A 82 -6.13 -10.66 0.99
C ILE A 82 -6.44 -9.80 2.23
N SER A 83 -7.55 -10.08 2.92
CA SER A 83 -7.93 -9.38 4.16
C SER A 83 -6.90 -9.58 5.26
N GLY A 84 -6.36 -10.79 5.42
CA GLY A 84 -5.26 -11.07 6.35
C GLY A 84 -4.01 -10.20 6.09
N PHE A 85 -3.58 -10.09 4.83
CA PHE A 85 -2.48 -9.19 4.45
C PHE A 85 -2.80 -7.72 4.72
N ARG A 86 -4.05 -7.30 4.52
CA ARG A 86 -4.48 -5.91 4.79
C ARG A 86 -4.32 -5.54 6.26
N ILE A 87 -4.53 -6.48 7.19
CA ILE A 87 -4.31 -6.26 8.62
C ILE A 87 -2.82 -5.96 8.90
N LEU A 88 -1.91 -6.72 8.29
CA LEU A 88 -0.46 -6.48 8.42
C LEU A 88 -0.05 -5.11 7.89
N VAL A 89 -0.57 -4.73 6.71
CA VAL A 89 -0.32 -3.41 6.11
C VAL A 89 -0.86 -2.28 7.00
N LYS A 90 -2.07 -2.45 7.56
CA LYS A 90 -2.64 -1.49 8.53
C LYS A 90 -1.76 -1.33 9.77
N HIS A 91 -1.18 -2.41 10.30
CA HIS A 91 -0.25 -2.33 11.41
C HIS A 91 1.02 -1.55 11.04
N ALA A 92 1.60 -1.79 9.85
CA ALA A 92 2.76 -1.03 9.38
C ALA A 92 2.45 0.47 9.24
N ILE A 93 1.31 0.82 8.61
CA ILE A 93 0.82 2.21 8.50
C ILE A 93 0.59 2.83 9.89
N GLY A 94 0.01 2.06 10.82
CA GLY A 94 -0.18 2.47 12.20
C GLY A 94 1.14 2.81 12.89
N GLY A 95 2.18 1.99 12.69
CA GLY A 95 3.54 2.28 13.17
C GLY A 95 4.09 3.60 12.63
N VAL A 96 4.00 3.83 11.31
CA VAL A 96 4.41 5.09 10.66
C VAL A 96 3.74 6.30 11.29
N LYS A 97 2.43 6.21 11.50
CA LYS A 97 1.64 7.28 12.09
C LYS A 97 2.01 7.52 13.55
N LYS A 98 2.16 6.45 14.35
CA LYS A 98 2.56 6.53 15.77
C LYS A 98 3.93 7.17 15.93
N CYS A 99 4.89 6.76 15.12
CA CYS A 99 6.25 7.30 15.13
C CYS A 99 6.38 8.68 14.47
N ARG A 100 5.26 9.27 13.98
CA ARG A 100 5.22 10.57 13.29
C ARG A 100 6.21 10.70 12.13
N ILE A 101 6.66 9.59 11.54
CA ILE A 101 7.75 9.52 10.53
C ILE A 101 7.45 10.42 9.32
N VAL A 102 6.18 10.50 8.93
CA VAL A 102 5.72 11.26 7.77
C VAL A 102 5.35 12.71 8.12
N LYS A 103 5.13 13.01 9.40
CA LYS A 103 4.64 14.31 9.87
C LYS A 103 5.79 15.19 10.39
N GLU A 104 6.76 14.61 11.09
CA GLU A 104 7.79 15.35 11.79
C GLU A 104 9.17 15.07 11.20
N ARG A 105 9.97 16.12 11.05
CA ARG A 105 11.39 15.98 10.74
C ARG A 105 12.06 15.31 11.94
N PHE A 106 12.79 14.22 11.69
CA PHE A 106 13.59 13.60 12.72
C PHE A 106 14.63 14.59 13.26
N ARG A 107 14.57 14.89 14.57
CA ARG A 107 15.48 15.84 15.25
C ARG A 107 16.40 15.10 16.21
N CYS A 108 17.10 14.07 15.73
CA CYS A 108 18.18 13.49 16.52
C CYS A 108 19.45 14.30 16.31
N ARG A 109 20.01 14.84 17.39
CA ARG A 109 21.25 15.64 17.39
C ARG A 109 22.48 14.82 17.81
N LYS A 110 22.36 13.49 17.91
CA LYS A 110 23.50 12.62 18.23
C LYS A 110 24.42 12.57 17.00
N PHE A 111 25.71 12.87 17.21
CA PHE A 111 26.76 12.76 16.21
C PHE A 111 26.74 11.37 15.55
N GLY A 112 26.64 11.32 14.22
CA GLY A 112 26.78 10.07 13.44
C GLY A 112 25.56 9.61 12.62
N LEU A 113 24.40 10.26 12.76
CA LEU A 113 23.24 10.01 11.89
C LEU A 113 22.87 11.29 11.14
N THR A 114 23.66 11.61 10.12
CA THR A 114 23.31 12.63 9.14
C THR A 114 22.40 11.97 8.08
N ILE A 115 21.16 12.45 7.96
CA ILE A 115 20.19 12.04 6.92
C ILE A 115 20.18 13.13 5.85
#